data_AF-A0A2V8SDG9-F1
#
_entry.id   AF-A0A2V8SDG9-F1
#
_cell.length_a   1.000
_cell.length_b   1.000
_cell.length_c   1.000
_cell.angle_alpha   90.00
_cell.angle_beta   90.00
_cell.angle_gamma   90.00
#
_symmetry.space_group_name_H-M   'P 1'
#
loop_
_entity.id
_entity.type
_entity.pdbx_description
1 polymer ?
#
loop_
_entity_poly.entity_id
_entity_poly.type
_entity_poly.pdbx_seq_one_letter_code
_entity_poly.pdbx_strand_id
1 'polypeptide(L)'
;MKRLVIVSLVIVSAWSLWCFRPLRAGVAEIVLLDGPRGSWLATCRADAATTVLEEREGWRKVRVEGWVMGHAGEPAGGSAARVASPPAGLAVVRGVLQPASGPAARPTAGAGLVVLLVSGLEALDREHARAGEECRATVEEARRRVEEASAEYNRALASSDNFREAATRNDRLKKQVEETERQRRERIAACRDKALEIFYRHASQKTISETGGRFEFSDVAPGRYRVVAAERTGDDPQSWVLECEVVGAGTITLDSATDRSPLAAFWGLR
;
A
#
# COMPACT_ATOMS: atom_id res chain seq x y z
N MET A 1 70.30 -12.33 -34.41
CA MET A 1 70.02 -11.28 -33.39
C MET A 1 68.97 -11.82 -32.41
N LYS A 2 69.33 -11.85 -31.11
CA LYS A 2 68.51 -11.90 -29.85
C LYS A 2 67.24 -12.81 -29.85
N ARG A 3 67.27 -14.05 -29.32
CA ARG A 3 67.11 -14.51 -27.90
C ARG A 3 65.84 -14.05 -27.16
N LEU A 4 64.92 -15.01 -26.98
CA LEU A 4 64.25 -15.50 -25.75
C LEU A 4 64.06 -14.53 -24.55
N VAL A 5 62.87 -14.53 -23.94
CA VAL A 5 62.57 -15.06 -22.58
C VAL A 5 61.18 -14.57 -22.09
N ILE A 6 60.38 -15.51 -21.58
CA ILE A 6 59.15 -15.32 -20.77
C ILE A 6 59.56 -14.93 -19.34
N VAL A 7 59.00 -13.88 -18.75
CA VAL A 7 58.85 -13.74 -17.28
C VAL A 7 57.59 -12.93 -16.95
N SER A 8 56.78 -13.52 -16.06
CA SER A 8 55.62 -12.97 -15.37
C SER A 8 55.93 -11.70 -14.56
N LEU A 9 54.99 -10.75 -14.48
CA LEU A 9 54.99 -9.76 -13.39
C LEU A 9 53.56 -9.34 -13.01
N VAL A 10 53.13 -9.83 -11.84
CA VAL A 10 52.06 -9.26 -11.03
C VAL A 10 52.73 -8.26 -10.09
N ILE A 11 52.47 -6.95 -10.23
CA ILE A 11 52.68 -5.98 -9.14
C ILE A 11 51.52 -4.98 -9.11
N VAL A 12 50.91 -4.99 -7.93
CA VAL A 12 49.89 -4.10 -7.37
C VAL A 12 50.36 -2.64 -7.32
N SER A 13 49.49 -1.73 -7.76
CA SER A 13 49.44 -0.32 -7.31
C SER A 13 47.99 0.13 -7.51
N ALA A 14 47.12 0.13 -6.50
CA ALA A 14 47.08 1.03 -5.35
C ALA A 14 47.41 2.47 -5.76
N TRP A 15 46.36 3.28 -5.97
CA TRP A 15 46.22 4.71 -5.65
C TRP A 15 45.18 5.36 -6.57
N SER A 16 43.92 5.34 -6.13
CA SER A 16 42.87 6.32 -6.51
C SER A 16 41.71 6.13 -5.53
N LEU A 17 42.00 6.43 -4.27
CA LEU A 17 41.07 6.50 -3.17
C LEU A 17 40.95 7.99 -2.81
N TRP A 18 39.71 8.45 -2.66
CA TRP A 18 39.24 9.80 -2.26
C TRP A 18 39.02 10.74 -3.47
N CYS A 19 37.82 11.22 -3.80
CA CYS A 19 36.64 11.52 -2.99
C CYS A 19 35.34 11.17 -3.73
N PHE A 20 34.69 10.07 -3.36
CA PHE A 20 33.24 9.98 -3.44
C PHE A 20 32.73 9.77 -2.02
N ARG A 21 32.26 10.86 -1.41
CA ARG A 21 31.39 10.80 -0.24
C ARG A 21 30.15 10.02 -0.67
N PRO A 22 29.77 8.89 -0.04
CA PRO A 22 28.41 8.42 -0.19
C PRO A 22 27.51 9.45 0.47
N LEU A 23 26.71 10.17 -0.33
CA LEU A 23 25.46 10.69 0.18
C LEU A 23 24.75 9.50 0.83
N ARG A 24 24.34 9.66 2.09
CA ARG A 24 23.38 8.74 2.71
C ARG A 24 22.13 8.75 1.85
N ALA A 25 22.04 7.79 0.93
CA ALA A 25 20.79 7.42 0.31
C ALA A 25 19.87 6.98 1.45
N GLY A 26 18.71 7.61 1.57
CA GLY A 26 17.63 7.07 2.38
C GLY A 26 17.43 5.61 1.99
N VAL A 27 17.17 4.75 2.97
CA VAL A 27 16.97 3.31 2.76
C VAL A 27 15.80 3.14 1.80
N ALA A 28 16.08 2.94 0.52
CA ALA A 28 15.07 2.80 -0.51
C ALA A 28 14.55 1.36 -0.49
N GLU A 29 13.34 1.16 0.01
CA GLU A 29 12.69 -0.16 0.03
C GLU A 29 12.38 -0.63 -1.41
N ILE A 30 12.53 -1.93 -1.66
CA ILE A 30 12.14 -2.56 -2.93
C ILE A 30 10.69 -3.02 -2.80
N VAL A 31 9.79 -2.49 -3.62
CA VAL A 31 8.39 -2.93 -3.65
C VAL A 31 8.19 -3.94 -4.78
N LEU A 32 7.72 -5.14 -4.44
CA LEU A 32 7.39 -6.21 -5.39
C LEU A 32 5.90 -6.20 -5.68
N LEU A 33 5.56 -6.25 -6.98
CA LEU A 33 4.19 -6.31 -7.49
C LEU A 33 4.06 -7.54 -8.39
N ASP A 34 2.84 -8.08 -8.51
CA ASP A 34 2.47 -9.21 -9.39
C ASP A 34 2.50 -8.83 -10.89
N GLY A 35 2.85 -7.58 -11.19
CA GLY A 35 3.06 -7.06 -12.54
C GLY A 35 3.06 -5.53 -12.58
N PRO A 36 3.19 -4.92 -13.76
CA PRO A 36 3.24 -3.45 -13.93
C PRO A 36 2.03 -2.70 -13.37
N ARG A 37 0.88 -3.37 -13.29
CA ARG A 37 -0.36 -2.90 -12.65
C ARG A 37 -0.92 -3.95 -11.67
N GLY A 38 -0.07 -4.88 -11.24
CA GLY A 38 -0.46 -6.02 -10.43
C GLY A 38 -0.64 -5.67 -8.95
N SER A 39 -1.19 -6.63 -8.21
CA SER A 39 -1.30 -6.53 -6.76
C SER A 39 0.07 -6.45 -6.10
N TRP A 40 0.15 -5.75 -4.98
CA TRP A 40 1.35 -5.78 -4.15
C TRP A 40 1.61 -7.20 -3.65
N LEU A 41 2.87 -7.64 -3.73
CA LEU A 41 3.31 -8.96 -3.27
C LEU A 41 4.12 -8.88 -1.98
N ALA A 42 5.09 -7.95 -1.92
CA ALA A 42 5.94 -7.75 -0.76
C ALA A 42 6.67 -6.41 -0.82
N THR A 43 7.17 -5.95 0.32
CA THR A 43 8.18 -4.89 0.39
C THR A 43 9.43 -5.51 1.00
N CYS A 44 10.54 -5.43 0.28
CA CYS A 44 11.84 -5.96 0.68
C CYS A 44 12.76 -4.81 1.07
N ARG A 45 13.75 -5.11 1.92
CA ARG A 45 14.84 -4.18 2.18
C ARG A 45 15.63 -3.88 0.90
N ALA A 46 16.25 -2.70 0.85
CA ALA A 46 17.10 -2.27 -0.26
C ALA A 46 18.22 -3.26 -0.61
N ASP A 47 18.68 -4.02 0.38
CA ASP A 47 19.78 -4.98 0.32
C ASP A 47 19.32 -6.44 0.20
N ALA A 48 18.03 -6.68 -0.07
CA ALA A 48 17.52 -8.03 -0.27
C ALA A 48 18.25 -8.72 -1.45
N ALA A 49 18.54 -10.01 -1.31
CA ALA A 49 19.15 -10.79 -2.37
C ALA A 49 18.16 -10.97 -3.53
N THR A 50 18.32 -10.14 -4.56
CA THR A 50 17.48 -10.13 -5.76
C THR A 50 18.26 -10.51 -7.00
N THR A 51 17.75 -11.46 -7.77
CA THR A 51 18.24 -11.82 -9.10
C THR A 51 17.27 -11.27 -10.14
N VAL A 52 17.74 -10.38 -11.03
CA VAL A 52 16.92 -9.88 -12.13
C VAL A 52 16.84 -10.97 -13.22
N LEU A 53 15.62 -11.43 -13.51
CA LEU A 53 15.34 -12.44 -14.52
C LEU A 53 15.11 -11.83 -15.90
N GLU A 54 14.45 -10.67 -15.94
CA GLU A 54 14.07 -9.99 -17.19
C GLU A 54 13.84 -8.50 -16.94
N GLU A 55 14.21 -7.65 -17.89
CA GLU A 55 13.96 -6.19 -17.84
C GLU A 55 13.25 -5.75 -19.12
N ARG A 56 12.11 -5.06 -18.97
CA ARG A 56 11.31 -4.53 -20.08
C ARG A 56 10.62 -3.25 -19.66
N GLU A 57 10.68 -2.21 -20.50
CA GLU A 57 9.90 -0.97 -20.34
C GLU A 57 10.07 -0.32 -18.94
N GLY A 58 11.28 -0.39 -18.36
CA GLY A 58 11.56 0.14 -17.02
C GLY A 58 11.13 -0.77 -15.86
N TRP A 59 10.57 -1.94 -16.15
CA TRP A 59 10.20 -2.97 -15.16
C TRP A 59 11.23 -4.08 -15.11
N ARG A 60 11.46 -4.60 -13.90
CA ARG A 60 12.31 -5.76 -13.65
C ARG A 60 11.48 -6.90 -13.09
N LYS A 61 11.47 -8.03 -13.79
CA LYS A 61 11.05 -9.30 -13.23
C LYS A 61 12.20 -9.82 -12.38
N VAL A 62 11.98 -9.96 -11.08
CA VAL A 62 13.02 -10.38 -10.13
C VAL A 62 12.64 -11.68 -9.45
N ARG A 63 13.65 -12.51 -9.14
CA ARG A 63 13.56 -13.58 -8.15
C ARG A 63 14.19 -13.06 -6.87
N VAL A 64 13.47 -13.15 -5.77
CA VAL A 64 14.00 -12.83 -4.45
C VAL A 64 14.20 -14.13 -3.69
N GLU A 65 15.39 -14.34 -3.16
CA GLU A 65 15.73 -15.50 -2.35
C GLU A 65 16.01 -15.04 -0.92
N GLY A 66 15.36 -15.66 0.05
CA GLY A 66 15.48 -15.25 1.44
C GLY A 66 14.89 -16.31 2.37
N TRP A 67 15.42 -16.34 3.58
CA TRP A 67 14.85 -17.17 4.63
C TRP A 67 13.65 -16.44 5.23
N VAL A 68 12.48 -17.03 5.10
CA VAL A 68 11.32 -16.67 5.91
C VAL A 68 11.35 -17.50 7.18
N MET A 69 10.80 -16.98 8.28
CA MET A 69 10.65 -17.76 9.51
C MET A 69 9.80 -18.99 9.22
N GLY A 70 10.43 -20.16 9.21
CA GLY A 70 9.73 -21.44 9.21
C GLY A 70 8.92 -21.53 10.49
N HIS A 71 7.61 -21.72 10.37
CA HIS A 71 6.75 -21.93 11.53
C HIS A 71 7.12 -23.28 12.13
N ALA A 72 7.93 -23.29 13.18
CA ALA A 72 8.04 -24.46 14.04
C ALA A 72 6.67 -24.62 14.70
N GLY A 73 5.99 -25.74 14.39
CA GLY A 73 4.76 -26.11 15.07
C GLY A 73 4.93 -26.00 16.58
N GLU A 74 3.91 -25.47 17.24
CA GLU A 74 3.79 -25.37 18.69
C GLU A 74 4.40 -26.57 19.40
N PRO A 75 5.46 -26.40 20.21
CA PRO A 75 5.69 -27.31 21.31
C PRO A 75 4.71 -26.94 22.42
N ALA A 76 3.79 -27.85 22.70
CA ALA A 76 3.02 -27.84 23.93
C ALA A 76 3.96 -27.81 25.14
N GLY A 77 3.78 -26.82 26.02
CA GLY A 77 4.25 -26.84 27.41
C GLY A 77 5.76 -26.76 27.62
N GLY A 78 6.27 -25.58 27.96
CA GLY A 78 7.67 -25.42 28.39
C GLY A 78 7.99 -24.06 28.96
N SER A 79 7.75 -23.89 30.27
CA SER A 79 8.37 -22.98 31.24
C SER A 79 8.95 -21.64 30.76
N ALA A 80 8.40 -20.57 31.32
CA ALA A 80 8.78 -19.17 31.16
C ALA A 80 10.29 -18.91 31.33
N ALA A 81 10.96 -18.50 30.25
CA ALA A 81 12.11 -17.63 30.35
C ALA A 81 11.59 -16.20 30.53
N ARG A 82 11.88 -15.58 31.68
CA ARG A 82 11.63 -14.15 31.92
C ARG A 82 12.38 -13.34 30.87
N VAL A 83 11.67 -12.86 29.87
CA VAL A 83 12.12 -11.76 29.03
C VAL A 83 12.25 -10.54 29.94
N ALA A 84 13.43 -9.95 29.95
CA ALA A 84 13.74 -8.76 30.74
C ALA A 84 12.72 -7.66 30.45
N SER A 85 12.24 -7.00 31.51
CA SER A 85 11.30 -5.89 31.43
C SER A 85 11.86 -4.79 30.51
N PRO A 86 11.07 -4.28 29.54
CA PRO A 86 11.47 -3.12 28.76
C PRO A 86 11.62 -1.90 29.68
N PRO A 87 12.48 -0.93 29.32
CA PRO A 87 12.66 0.29 30.11
C PRO A 87 11.32 1.01 30.28
N ALA A 88 11.15 1.66 31.44
CA ALA A 88 9.94 2.40 31.78
C ALA A 88 9.60 3.43 30.68
N GLY A 89 8.42 3.31 30.09
CA GLY A 89 7.78 4.38 29.32
C GLY A 89 7.28 4.04 27.92
N LEU A 90 7.52 2.83 27.40
CA LEU A 90 7.11 2.47 26.03
C LEU A 90 6.11 1.32 26.01
N ALA A 91 5.14 1.43 25.10
CA ALA A 91 4.06 0.47 24.91
C ALA A 91 4.24 -0.40 23.67
N VAL A 92 3.55 -1.54 23.68
CA VAL A 92 3.31 -2.37 22.50
C VAL A 92 1.86 -2.16 22.08
N VAL A 93 1.62 -1.77 20.83
CA VAL A 93 0.28 -1.66 20.24
C VAL A 93 0.09 -2.79 19.25
N ARG A 94 -0.90 -3.65 19.47
CA ARG A 94 -1.19 -4.80 18.60
C ARG A 94 -2.67 -4.93 18.32
N GLY A 95 -3.03 -5.65 17.28
CA GLY A 95 -4.43 -5.90 16.96
C GLY A 95 -4.58 -6.90 15.82
N VAL A 96 -5.82 -7.08 15.38
CA VAL A 96 -6.16 -7.93 14.23
C VAL A 96 -7.07 -7.15 13.29
N LEU A 97 -6.69 -7.05 12.02
CA LEU A 97 -7.48 -6.46 10.96
C LEU A 97 -8.56 -7.46 10.51
N GLN A 98 -9.73 -7.45 11.16
CA GLN A 98 -10.80 -8.37 10.78
C GLN A 98 -11.48 -7.94 9.47
N PRO A 99 -11.80 -8.88 8.57
CA PRO A 99 -12.66 -8.61 7.41
C PRO A 99 -13.97 -7.95 7.84
N ALA A 100 -14.53 -7.12 6.97
CA ALA A 100 -15.89 -6.62 7.17
C ALA A 100 -16.83 -7.82 7.22
N SER A 101 -17.70 -7.87 8.22
CA SER A 101 -18.70 -8.94 8.33
C SER A 101 -19.76 -8.79 7.23
N GLY A 102 -20.12 -9.88 6.54
CA GLY A 102 -21.18 -9.88 5.53
C GLY A 102 -20.94 -10.85 4.37
N PRO A 103 -21.89 -10.94 3.42
CA PRO A 103 -21.79 -11.85 2.28
C PRO A 103 -20.66 -11.51 1.29
N ALA A 104 -20.12 -10.29 1.37
CA ALA A 104 -18.96 -9.84 0.59
C ALA A 104 -17.62 -9.95 1.37
N ALA A 105 -17.63 -10.54 2.57
CA ALA A 105 -16.44 -10.71 3.39
C ALA A 105 -15.41 -11.59 2.67
N ARG A 106 -14.23 -11.05 2.41
CA ARG A 106 -13.10 -11.81 1.86
C ARG A 106 -12.32 -12.47 3.01
N PRO A 107 -12.15 -13.80 3.04
CA PRO A 107 -11.50 -14.50 4.15
C PRO A 107 -10.05 -14.07 4.43
N THR A 108 -9.36 -13.56 3.41
CA THR A 108 -7.97 -13.09 3.48
C THR A 108 -7.85 -11.57 3.69
N ALA A 109 -8.96 -10.85 3.87
CA ALA A 109 -8.91 -9.41 4.07
C ALA A 109 -8.12 -9.10 5.35
N GLY A 110 -7.18 -8.16 5.23
CA GLY A 110 -6.33 -7.75 6.33
C GLY A 110 -4.96 -8.43 6.34
N ALA A 111 -4.71 -9.47 5.55
CA ALA A 111 -3.41 -10.13 5.48
C ALA A 111 -2.41 -9.39 4.59
N GLY A 112 -1.14 -9.30 5.00
CA GLY A 112 -0.06 -8.71 4.19
C GLY A 112 -0.25 -7.21 3.91
N LEU A 113 -1.00 -6.49 4.72
CA LEU A 113 -1.22 -5.06 4.52
C LEU A 113 -0.15 -4.25 5.23
N VAL A 114 0.25 -3.14 4.62
CA VAL A 114 0.99 -2.12 5.37
C VAL A 114 0.04 -1.51 6.41
N VAL A 115 0.46 -1.57 7.66
CA VAL A 115 -0.25 -0.99 8.79
C VAL A 115 0.56 0.20 9.30
N LEU A 116 -0.09 1.34 9.39
CA LEU A 116 0.50 2.60 9.81
C LEU A 116 0.02 2.94 11.21
N LEU A 117 0.96 3.30 12.09
CA LEU A 117 0.64 4.02 13.32
C LEU A 117 0.80 5.51 13.01
N VAL A 118 -0.30 6.25 13.00
CA VAL A 118 -0.30 7.68 12.66
C VAL A 118 -0.49 8.54 13.91
N SER A 119 0.22 9.65 13.96
CA SER A 119 0.19 10.63 15.06
C SER A 119 -0.19 12.01 14.51
N GLY A 120 -0.17 13.06 15.34
CA GLY A 120 -0.48 14.42 14.87
C GLY A 120 -1.91 14.57 14.35
N LEU A 121 -2.87 13.91 15.01
CA LEU A 121 -4.21 13.66 14.50
C LEU A 121 -4.97 14.93 14.07
N GLU A 122 -4.75 16.07 14.72
CA GLU A 122 -5.40 17.32 14.33
C GLU A 122 -4.94 17.84 12.95
N ALA A 123 -3.64 17.76 12.66
CA ALA A 123 -3.10 18.18 11.39
C ALA A 123 -3.52 17.19 10.29
N LEU A 124 -3.47 15.89 10.61
CA LEU A 124 -3.97 14.81 9.77
C LEU A 124 -5.45 15.04 9.40
N ASP A 125 -6.32 15.30 10.39
CA ASP A 125 -7.76 15.46 10.18
C ASP A 125 -8.09 16.65 9.29
N ARG A 126 -7.40 17.79 9.49
CA ARG A 126 -7.58 18.97 8.63
C ARG A 126 -7.16 18.70 7.19
N GLU A 127 -6.00 18.05 7.00
CA GLU A 127 -5.48 17.74 5.67
C GLU A 127 -6.35 16.70 4.95
N HIS A 128 -6.72 15.64 5.66
CA HIS A 128 -7.56 14.55 5.15
C HIS A 128 -8.97 15.04 4.80
N ALA A 129 -9.59 15.88 5.64
CA ALA A 129 -10.90 16.46 5.37
C ALA A 129 -10.89 17.34 4.12
N ARG A 130 -9.92 18.26 4.02
CA ARG A 130 -9.78 19.15 2.86
C ARG A 130 -9.56 18.35 1.56
N ALA A 131 -8.65 17.38 1.58
CA ALA A 131 -8.40 16.53 0.42
C ALA A 131 -9.64 15.71 0.03
N GLY A 132 -10.43 15.27 1.01
CA GLY A 132 -11.67 14.53 0.78
C GLY A 132 -12.79 15.36 0.16
N GLU A 133 -12.91 16.64 0.50
CA GLU A 133 -13.83 17.57 -0.17
C GLU A 133 -13.47 17.76 -1.64
N GLU A 134 -12.19 18.03 -1.94
CA GLU A 134 -11.67 18.16 -3.32
C GLU A 134 -11.92 16.87 -4.14
N CYS A 135 -11.69 15.71 -3.53
CA CYS A 135 -11.88 14.42 -4.18
C CYS A 135 -13.35 14.10 -4.43
N ARG A 136 -14.25 14.33 -3.45
CA ARG A 136 -15.70 14.17 -3.65
C ARG A 136 -16.21 15.07 -4.78
N ALA A 137 -15.80 16.34 -4.81
CA ALA A 137 -16.18 17.26 -5.88
C ALA A 137 -15.75 16.74 -7.26
N THR A 138 -14.51 16.22 -7.39
CA THR A 138 -14.07 15.72 -8.69
C THR A 138 -14.74 14.40 -9.10
N VAL A 139 -15.00 13.50 -8.15
CA VAL A 139 -15.68 12.23 -8.44
C VAL A 139 -17.13 12.47 -8.86
N GLU A 140 -17.82 13.43 -8.23
CA GLU A 140 -19.18 13.82 -8.65
C GLU A 140 -19.20 14.44 -10.05
N GLU A 141 -18.20 15.26 -10.41
CA GLU A 141 -18.08 15.75 -11.78
C GLU A 141 -17.90 14.61 -12.78
N ALA A 142 -17.01 13.64 -12.48
CA ALA A 142 -16.79 12.48 -13.33
C ALA A 142 -18.06 11.61 -13.44
N ARG A 143 -18.82 11.46 -12.35
CA ARG A 143 -20.12 10.79 -12.35
C ARG A 143 -21.11 11.46 -13.29
N ARG A 144 -21.25 12.80 -13.20
CA ARG A 144 -22.15 13.55 -14.09
C ARG A 144 -21.79 13.35 -15.57
N ARG A 145 -20.50 13.30 -15.91
CA ARG A 145 -20.05 13.02 -17.28
C ARG A 145 -20.46 11.62 -17.77
N VAL A 146 -20.40 10.61 -16.90
CA VAL A 146 -20.89 9.26 -17.22
C VAL A 146 -22.40 9.27 -17.47
N GLU A 147 -23.16 9.97 -16.62
CA GLU A 147 -24.61 10.10 -16.76
C GLU A 147 -25.00 10.82 -18.07
N GLU A 148 -24.31 11.90 -18.42
CA GLU A 148 -24.50 12.64 -19.68
C GLU A 148 -24.19 11.77 -20.91
N ALA A 149 -23.05 11.07 -20.93
CA ALA A 149 -22.66 10.18 -22.02
C ALA A 149 -23.66 9.02 -22.18
N SER A 150 -24.14 8.46 -21.07
CA SER A 150 -25.13 7.38 -21.05
C SER A 150 -26.49 7.86 -21.56
N ALA A 151 -26.91 9.07 -21.18
CA ALA A 151 -28.14 9.68 -21.68
C ALA A 151 -28.06 10.01 -23.18
N GLU A 152 -26.90 10.42 -23.69
CA GLU A 152 -26.68 10.60 -25.14
C GLU A 152 -26.76 9.29 -25.90
N TYR A 153 -26.11 8.23 -25.41
CA TYR A 153 -26.19 6.90 -25.98
C TYR A 153 -27.64 6.39 -26.04
N ASN A 154 -28.39 6.50 -24.94
CA ASN A 154 -29.79 6.07 -24.88
C ASN A 154 -30.69 6.87 -25.83
N ARG A 155 -30.47 8.18 -25.98
CA ARG A 155 -31.20 9.01 -26.96
C ARG A 155 -30.87 8.61 -28.39
N ALA A 156 -29.61 8.32 -28.69
CA ALA A 156 -29.20 7.88 -30.02
C ALA A 156 -29.87 6.56 -30.42
N LEU A 157 -29.92 5.59 -29.51
CA LEU A 157 -30.62 4.31 -29.69
C LEU A 157 -32.11 4.49 -30.03
N ALA A 158 -32.77 5.50 -29.45
CA ALA A 158 -34.20 5.74 -29.65
C ALA A 158 -34.53 6.52 -30.94
N SER A 159 -33.55 7.06 -31.66
CA SER A 159 -33.77 8.13 -32.66
C SER A 159 -33.48 7.76 -34.13
N SER A 160 -33.20 6.50 -34.46
CA SER A 160 -32.63 6.19 -35.78
C SER A 160 -33.55 5.46 -36.76
N ASP A 161 -33.88 6.13 -37.87
CA ASP A 161 -34.59 5.56 -39.03
C ASP A 161 -33.64 4.94 -40.10
N ASN A 162 -32.32 5.17 -40.00
CA ASN A 162 -31.30 4.62 -40.91
C ASN A 162 -30.33 3.68 -40.18
N PHE A 163 -30.46 2.37 -40.41
CA PHE A 163 -29.74 1.32 -39.67
C PHE A 163 -28.21 1.42 -39.74
N ARG A 164 -27.63 1.81 -40.88
CA ARG A 164 -26.16 1.77 -41.07
C ARG A 164 -25.45 2.90 -40.34
N GLU A 165 -26.00 4.12 -40.42
CA GLU A 165 -25.50 5.28 -39.68
C GLU A 165 -25.77 5.15 -38.18
N ALA A 166 -26.90 4.54 -37.80
CA ALA A 166 -27.23 4.22 -36.42
C ALA A 166 -26.19 3.30 -35.78
N ALA A 167 -25.81 2.21 -36.48
CA ALA A 167 -24.86 1.23 -35.95
C ALA A 167 -23.49 1.86 -35.64
N THR A 168 -22.91 2.61 -36.60
CA THR A 168 -21.61 3.27 -36.38
C THR A 168 -21.67 4.33 -35.28
N ARG A 169 -22.77 5.09 -35.21
CA ARG A 169 -22.97 6.09 -34.14
C ARG A 169 -23.11 5.44 -32.77
N ASN A 170 -23.88 4.37 -32.66
CA ASN A 170 -24.10 3.63 -31.41
C ASN A 170 -22.80 2.99 -30.92
N ASP A 171 -22.01 2.37 -31.79
CA ASP A 171 -20.71 1.80 -31.42
C ASP A 171 -19.76 2.87 -30.89
N ARG A 172 -19.74 4.06 -31.51
CA ARG A 172 -18.93 5.19 -31.05
C ARG A 172 -19.37 5.68 -29.67
N LEU A 173 -20.67 5.87 -29.47
CA LEU A 173 -21.23 6.35 -28.20
C LEU A 173 -21.05 5.32 -27.08
N LYS A 174 -21.20 4.03 -27.37
CA LYS A 174 -20.91 2.95 -26.42
C LYS A 174 -19.46 3.00 -25.94
N LYS A 175 -18.50 3.12 -26.87
CA LYS A 175 -17.07 3.29 -26.52
C LYS A 175 -16.82 4.54 -25.69
N GLN A 176 -17.54 5.62 -25.97
CA GLN A 176 -17.43 6.85 -25.18
C GLN A 176 -17.94 6.67 -23.74
N VAL A 177 -19.04 5.94 -23.54
CA VAL A 177 -19.53 5.57 -22.20
C VAL A 177 -18.49 4.73 -21.45
N GLU A 178 -17.98 3.68 -22.08
CA GLU A 178 -16.96 2.78 -21.49
C GLU A 178 -15.68 3.56 -21.09
N GLU A 179 -15.21 4.47 -21.94
CA GLU A 179 -14.07 5.33 -21.66
C GLU A 179 -14.33 6.29 -20.48
N THR A 180 -15.51 6.91 -20.44
CA THR A 180 -15.87 7.84 -19.37
C THR A 180 -16.01 7.13 -18.03
N GLU A 181 -16.55 5.90 -18.03
CA GLU A 181 -16.57 5.05 -16.83
C GLU A 181 -15.17 4.67 -16.37
N ARG A 182 -14.28 4.32 -17.30
CA ARG A 182 -12.87 4.02 -16.97
C ARG A 182 -12.22 5.22 -16.29
N GLN A 183 -12.39 6.42 -16.86
CA GLN A 183 -11.87 7.65 -16.28
C GLN A 183 -12.45 7.93 -14.88
N ARG A 184 -13.75 7.64 -14.65
CA ARG A 184 -14.35 7.72 -13.31
C ARG A 184 -13.65 6.78 -12.33
N ARG A 185 -13.43 5.51 -12.71
CA ARG A 185 -12.73 4.52 -11.88
C ARG A 185 -11.29 4.93 -11.57
N GLU A 186 -10.55 5.43 -12.57
CA GLU A 186 -9.19 5.94 -12.40
C GLU A 186 -9.15 7.15 -11.45
N ARG A 187 -10.14 8.04 -11.53
CA ARG A 187 -10.22 9.19 -10.62
C ARG A 187 -10.48 8.78 -9.17
N ILE A 188 -11.34 7.79 -8.96
CA ILE A 188 -11.58 7.21 -7.62
C ILE A 188 -10.29 6.56 -7.09
N ALA A 189 -9.59 5.78 -7.91
CA ALA A 189 -8.32 5.15 -7.52
C ALA A 189 -7.27 6.20 -7.12
N ALA A 190 -7.10 7.26 -7.92
CA ALA A 190 -6.18 8.35 -7.60
C ALA A 190 -6.54 9.07 -6.29
N CYS A 191 -7.83 9.23 -5.99
CA CYS A 191 -8.29 9.78 -4.72
C CYS A 191 -7.96 8.85 -3.54
N ARG A 192 -8.12 7.53 -3.70
CA ARG A 192 -7.73 6.54 -2.68
C ARG A 192 -6.22 6.58 -2.41
N ASP A 193 -5.39 6.68 -3.45
CA ASP A 193 -3.94 6.85 -3.30
C ASP A 193 -3.59 8.14 -2.56
N LYS A 194 -4.20 9.29 -2.92
CA LYS A 194 -4.01 10.56 -2.21
C LYS A 194 -4.37 10.45 -0.72
N ALA A 195 -5.45 9.72 -0.39
CA ALA A 195 -5.83 9.51 1.00
C ALA A 195 -4.75 8.73 1.78
N LEU A 196 -4.19 7.67 1.18
CA LEU A 196 -3.09 6.91 1.80
C LEU A 196 -1.83 7.74 1.95
N GLU A 197 -1.46 8.54 0.95
CA GLU A 197 -0.28 9.43 1.02
C GLU A 197 -0.34 10.38 2.21
N ILE A 198 -1.53 10.91 2.53
CA ILE A 198 -1.74 11.74 3.71
C ILE A 198 -1.44 10.95 4.98
N PHE A 199 -1.99 9.74 5.14
CA PHE A 199 -1.67 8.89 6.30
C PHE A 199 -0.19 8.55 6.39
N TYR A 200 0.47 8.24 5.26
CA TYR A 200 1.90 7.95 5.21
C TYR A 200 2.76 9.10 5.70
N ARG A 201 2.35 10.35 5.44
CA ARG A 201 3.08 11.55 5.90
C ARG A 201 3.01 11.73 7.42
N HIS A 202 1.91 11.31 8.03
CA HIS A 202 1.68 11.39 9.49
C HIS A 202 2.04 10.08 10.22
N ALA A 203 2.60 9.09 9.52
CA ALA A 203 3.00 7.81 10.09
C ALA A 203 4.24 7.96 10.99
N SER A 204 4.09 7.66 12.28
CA SER A 204 5.19 7.57 13.24
C SER A 204 5.89 6.20 13.19
N GLN A 205 5.14 5.14 12.88
CA GLN A 205 5.68 3.80 12.66
C GLN A 205 4.93 3.07 11.54
N LYS A 206 5.54 2.02 11.00
CA LYS A 206 4.99 1.15 9.97
C LYS A 206 5.30 -0.31 10.29
N THR A 207 4.34 -1.19 10.02
CA THR A 207 4.52 -2.64 10.10
C THR A 207 3.73 -3.31 8.98
N ILE A 208 3.82 -4.64 8.86
CA ILE A 208 3.05 -5.42 7.91
C ILE A 208 2.20 -6.41 8.69
N SER A 209 0.93 -6.55 8.35
CA SER A 209 0.06 -7.53 8.98
C SER A 209 0.36 -8.95 8.50
N GLU A 210 0.29 -9.91 9.41
CA GLU A 210 0.48 -11.33 9.16
C GLU A 210 -0.68 -11.94 8.36
N THR A 211 -0.58 -13.22 8.00
CA THR A 211 -1.61 -13.98 7.27
C THR A 211 -3.00 -13.94 7.94
N GLY A 212 -3.05 -13.77 9.26
CA GLY A 212 -4.31 -13.62 10.02
C GLY A 212 -4.76 -12.18 10.24
N GLY A 213 -4.13 -11.19 9.59
CA GLY A 213 -4.38 -9.77 9.81
C GLY A 213 -3.82 -9.21 11.11
N ARG A 214 -3.05 -10.01 11.86
CA ARG A 214 -2.38 -9.56 13.10
C ARG A 214 -1.30 -8.55 12.78
N PHE A 215 -1.19 -7.49 13.57
CA PHE A 215 -0.10 -6.53 13.48
C PHE A 215 0.41 -6.16 14.88
N GLU A 216 1.64 -5.67 14.96
CA GLU A 216 2.26 -5.20 16.19
C GLU A 216 3.21 -4.01 15.90
N PHE A 217 3.15 -3.03 16.79
CA PHE A 217 4.08 -1.91 16.92
C PHE A 217 4.73 -1.99 18.29
N SER A 218 6.04 -1.86 18.32
CA SER A 218 6.83 -1.85 19.56
C SER A 218 7.34 -0.44 19.85
N ASP A 219 7.76 -0.21 21.09
CA ASP A 219 8.42 1.03 21.50
C ASP A 219 7.57 2.28 21.24
N VAL A 220 6.25 2.18 21.44
CA VAL A 220 5.30 3.27 21.19
C VAL A 220 5.27 4.22 22.39
N ALA A 221 5.61 5.48 22.15
CA ALA A 221 5.57 6.52 23.17
C ALA A 221 4.12 6.90 23.55
N PRO A 222 3.87 7.41 24.78
CA PRO A 222 2.57 7.91 25.17
C PRO A 222 2.03 8.98 24.23
N GLY A 223 0.73 8.94 23.93
CA GLY A 223 0.07 9.84 23.01
C GLY A 223 -1.20 9.26 22.41
N ARG A 224 -1.86 10.07 21.56
CA ARG A 224 -3.03 9.65 20.78
C ARG A 224 -2.60 9.35 19.35
N TYR A 225 -3.04 8.19 18.87
CA TYR A 225 -2.69 7.65 17.58
C TYR A 225 -3.93 7.12 16.87
N ARG A 226 -3.79 6.86 15.57
CA ARG A 226 -4.67 5.93 14.86
C ARG A 226 -3.86 4.84 14.21
N VAL A 227 -4.43 3.65 14.14
CA VAL A 227 -3.91 2.57 13.31
C VAL A 227 -4.67 2.56 12.00
N VAL A 228 -3.95 2.66 10.88
CA VAL A 228 -4.53 2.73 9.54
C VAL A 228 -3.97 1.61 8.68
N ALA A 229 -4.85 0.85 8.04
CA ALA A 229 -4.50 -0.13 7.02
C ALA A 229 -5.55 -0.07 5.91
N ALA A 230 -5.16 -0.37 4.68
CA ALA A 230 -6.12 -0.49 3.60
C ALA A 230 -5.61 -1.39 2.47
N GLU A 231 -6.55 -2.04 1.81
CA GLU A 231 -6.30 -2.70 0.54
C GLU A 231 -6.06 -1.63 -0.53
N ARG A 232 -5.06 -1.85 -1.40
CA ARG A 232 -4.74 -0.90 -2.48
C ARG A 232 -5.46 -1.22 -3.79
N THR A 233 -5.94 -2.43 -3.94
CA THR A 233 -6.49 -2.97 -5.17
C THR A 233 -7.86 -3.60 -4.94
N GLY A 234 -8.63 -3.75 -6.01
CA GLY A 234 -10.01 -4.25 -5.96
C GLY A 234 -11.02 -3.15 -6.23
N ASP A 235 -12.23 -3.54 -6.64
CA ASP A 235 -13.30 -2.60 -6.99
C ASP A 235 -13.77 -1.81 -5.75
N ASP A 236 -13.93 -2.53 -4.61
CA ASP A 236 -14.27 -1.97 -3.30
C ASP A 236 -13.20 -2.40 -2.26
N PRO A 237 -12.04 -1.69 -2.21
CA PRO A 237 -10.96 -2.03 -1.31
C PRO A 237 -11.37 -1.76 0.14
N GLN A 238 -11.14 -2.74 1.01
CA GLN A 238 -11.43 -2.57 2.43
C GLN A 238 -10.37 -1.68 3.10
N SER A 239 -10.79 -0.94 4.14
CA SER A 239 -9.90 -0.14 4.98
C SER A 239 -10.25 -0.25 6.45
N TRP A 240 -9.26 0.01 7.30
CA TRP A 240 -9.33 0.01 8.75
C TRP A 240 -8.72 1.31 9.25
N VAL A 241 -9.45 2.02 10.10
CA VAL A 241 -8.97 3.17 10.86
C VAL A 241 -9.40 2.93 12.30
N LEU A 242 -8.45 2.70 13.20
CA LEU A 242 -8.69 2.38 14.60
C LEU A 242 -8.13 3.48 15.49
N GLU A 243 -8.87 3.94 16.49
CA GLU A 243 -8.39 4.88 17.50
C GLU A 243 -7.50 4.14 18.52
N CYS A 244 -6.40 4.77 18.94
CA CYS A 244 -5.49 4.19 19.92
C CYS A 244 -4.95 5.28 20.85
N GLU A 245 -5.14 5.11 22.15
CA GLU A 245 -4.57 5.98 23.17
C GLU A 245 -3.53 5.22 24.00
N VAL A 246 -2.31 5.75 24.05
CA VAL A 246 -1.18 5.19 24.78
C VAL A 246 -0.92 6.10 25.97
N VAL A 247 -1.21 5.63 27.18
CA VAL A 247 -1.03 6.43 28.41
C VAL A 247 0.34 6.21 29.06
N GLY A 248 0.92 5.02 28.89
CA GLY A 248 2.18 4.64 29.51
C GLY A 248 2.68 3.30 28.99
N ALA A 249 3.60 2.69 29.72
CA ALA A 249 4.12 1.36 29.37
C ALA A 249 3.03 0.28 29.50
N GLY A 250 3.04 -0.69 28.59
CA GLY A 250 2.09 -1.81 28.60
C GLY A 250 1.75 -2.32 27.20
N THR A 251 0.80 -3.24 27.14
CA THR A 251 0.27 -3.75 25.86
C THR A 251 -1.14 -3.23 25.63
N ILE A 252 -1.34 -2.55 24.50
CA ILE A 252 -2.65 -2.13 24.01
C ILE A 252 -3.06 -3.10 22.92
N THR A 253 -4.22 -3.72 23.10
CA THR A 253 -4.79 -4.65 22.11
C THR A 253 -6.02 -3.99 21.49
N LEU A 254 -5.95 -3.73 20.19
CA LEU A 254 -7.01 -3.11 19.41
C LEU A 254 -7.94 -4.18 18.82
N ASP A 255 -9.23 -3.95 18.96
CA ASP A 255 -10.30 -4.71 18.31
C ASP A 255 -10.91 -3.88 17.18
N SER A 256 -10.80 -4.39 15.95
CA SER A 256 -11.31 -3.72 14.76
C SER A 256 -12.84 -3.57 14.70
N ALA A 257 -13.58 -4.21 15.60
CA ALA A 257 -15.02 -4.04 15.75
C ALA A 257 -15.38 -2.86 16.65
N THR A 258 -14.66 -2.66 17.76
CA THR A 258 -15.01 -1.66 18.78
C THR A 258 -14.21 -0.37 18.67
N ASP A 259 -12.96 -0.45 18.20
CA ASP A 259 -12.02 0.68 18.25
C ASP A 259 -12.04 1.48 16.95
N ARG A 260 -13.06 1.32 16.11
CA ARG A 260 -13.15 2.02 14.82
C ARG A 260 -13.25 3.52 15.02
N SER A 261 -12.42 4.23 14.28
CA SER A 261 -12.55 5.67 14.09
C SER A 261 -13.78 5.97 13.24
N PRO A 262 -14.51 7.08 13.49
CA PRO A 262 -15.52 7.57 12.58
C PRO A 262 -14.94 8.08 11.24
N LEU A 263 -13.62 8.28 11.17
CA LEU A 263 -12.93 8.71 9.97
C LEU A 263 -12.86 7.56 8.94
N ALA A 264 -13.50 7.76 7.79
CA ALA A 264 -13.42 6.83 6.66
C ALA A 264 -12.11 7.03 5.89
N ALA A 265 -11.26 6.01 5.77
CA ALA A 265 -9.95 6.13 5.12
C ALA A 265 -10.05 6.68 3.68
N PHE A 266 -11.04 6.21 2.92
CA PHE A 266 -11.27 6.57 1.52
C PHE A 266 -12.46 7.52 1.29
N TRP A 267 -12.85 8.29 2.31
CA TRP A 267 -13.95 9.28 2.25
C TRP A 267 -15.32 8.75 1.78
N GLY A 268 -15.52 7.42 1.76
CA GLY A 268 -16.74 6.78 1.26
C GLY A 268 -16.88 6.78 -0.27
N LEU A 269 -15.79 6.99 -1.01
CA LEU A 269 -15.84 7.03 -2.48
C LEU A 269 -16.09 5.65 -3.11
N ARG A 270 -17.11 5.59 -3.97
CA ARG A 270 -17.54 4.41 -4.75
C ARG A 270 -17.79 4.75 -6.22
#